data_AF-A0A9X8H6U4-F1
#
_entry.id   AF-A0A9X8H6U4-F1
#
_cell.length_a   1.000
_cell.length_b   1.000
_cell.length_c   1.000
_cell.angle_alpha   90.00
_cell.angle_beta   90.00
_cell.angle_gamma   90.00
#
_symmetry.space_group_name_H-M   'P 1'
#
loop_
_entity.id
_entity.type
_entity.pdbx_description
1 polymer ?
#
loop_
_entity_poly.entity_id
_entity_poly.type
_entity_poly.pdbx_seq_one_letter_code
_entity_poly.pdbx_strand_id
1 'polypeptide(L)' 'MDNKFIPQAIQLVTQAIQEDTNKNYEAAFKLYQQSLEHFMIGVKYEKNPTSKAIIMKR' A
#
# COMPACT_ATOMS: atom_id res chain seq x y z
N MET A 1 9.71 -0.27 16.74
CA MET A 1 8.43 0.35 16.34
C MET A 1 7.99 -0.38 15.10
N ASP A 2 6.99 -1.25 15.24
CA ASP A 2 6.53 -2.09 14.14
C ASP A 2 6.08 -1.25 12.95
N ASN A 3 6.44 -1.69 11.74
CA ASN A 3 6.12 -1.00 10.50
C ASN A 3 4.63 -1.13 10.17
N LYS A 4 3.79 -0.37 10.89
CA LYS A 4 2.32 -0.38 10.76
C LYS A 4 1.81 0.13 9.41
N PHE A 5 2.65 0.84 8.67
CA PHE A 5 2.29 1.44 7.38
C PHE A 5 2.12 0.39 6.28
N ILE A 6 2.90 -0.69 6.30
CA ILE A 6 2.82 -1.76 5.28
C ILE A 6 1.52 -2.57 5.40
N PRO A 7 1.11 -3.06 6.60
CA PRO A 7 -0.20 -3.69 6.77
C PRO A 7 -1.37 -2.78 6.38
N GLN A 8 -1.30 -1.48 6.73
CA GLN A 8 -2.32 -0.51 6.34
C GLN A 8 -2.40 -0.31 4.82
N ALA A 9 -1.26 -0.24 4.14
CA ALA A 9 -1.20 -0.16 2.69
C ALA A 9 -1.85 -1.39 2.02
N ILE A 10 -1.62 -2.59 2.57
CA ILE A 10 -2.24 -3.84 2.09
C ILE A 10 -3.77 -3.80 2.28
N GLN A 11 -4.27 -3.28 3.39
CA GLN A 11 -5.71 -3.13 3.61
C GLN A 11 -6.34 -2.15 2.60
N LEU A 12 -5.69 -1.00 2.37
CA LEU A 12 -6.15 0.01 1.43
C LEU A 12 -6.18 -0.51 -0.01
N VAL A 13 -5.15 -1.22 -0.46
CA VAL A 13 -5.13 -1.79 -1.82
C VAL A 13 -6.18 -2.90 -1.98
N THR A 14 -6.43 -3.69 -0.94
CA THR A 14 -7.50 -4.71 -0.96
C THR A 14 -8.88 -4.06 -1.13
N GLN A 15 -9.13 -2.95 -0.42
CA GLN A 15 -10.36 -2.17 -0.60
C GLN A 15 -10.44 -1.53 -1.99
N ALA A 16 -9.32 -1.01 -2.51
CA ALA A 16 -9.25 -0.45 -3.85
C ALA A 16 -9.66 -1.47 -4.93
N ILE A 17 -9.15 -2.71 -4.82
CA ILE A 17 -9.49 -3.82 -5.73
C ILE A 17 -10.99 -4.16 -5.65
N GLN A 18 -11.58 -4.12 -4.46
CA GLN A 18 -13.02 -4.36 -4.29
C GLN A 18 -13.86 -3.28 -4.99
N GLU A 19 -13.50 -2.01 -4.81
CA GLU A 19 -14.17 -0.88 -5.48
C GLU A 19 -13.99 -0.92 -7.01
N ASP A 20 -12.80 -1.30 -7.48
CA ASP A 20 -12.50 -1.47 -8.91
C ASP A 20 -13.36 -2.59 -9.53
N THR A 21 -13.47 -3.72 -8.82
CA THR A 21 -14.34 -4.84 -9.20
C THR A 21 -15.81 -4.42 -9.26
N ASN A 22 -16.23 -3.51 -8.37
CA ASN A 22 -17.56 -2.92 -8.36
C ASN A 22 -17.76 -1.81 -9.41
N LYS A 23 -16.74 -1.50 -10.23
CA LYS A 23 -16.70 -0.41 -11.22
C LYS A 23 -16.77 1.00 -10.61
N ASN A 24 -16.48 1.12 -9.32
CA ASN A 24 -16.36 2.39 -8.61
C ASN A 24 -14.96 2.99 -8.80
N TYR A 25 -14.60 3.29 -10.05
CA TYR A 25 -13.22 3.63 -10.42
C TYR A 25 -12.67 4.88 -9.71
N GLU A 26 -13.50 5.88 -9.43
CA GLU A 26 -13.06 7.09 -8.73
C GLU A 26 -12.67 6.79 -7.28
N ALA A 27 -13.44 5.93 -6.60
CA ALA A 27 -13.15 5.49 -5.23
C ALA A 27 -11.92 4.58 -5.22
N ALA A 28 -11.84 3.63 -6.16
CA ALA A 28 -10.69 2.75 -6.32
C ALA A 28 -9.40 3.55 -6.55
N PHE A 29 -9.43 4.55 -7.43
CA PHE A 29 -8.27 5.39 -7.72
C PHE A 29 -7.76 6.12 -6.47
N LYS A 30 -8.66 6.73 -5.68
CA LYS A 30 -8.30 7.39 -4.41
C LYS A 30 -7.68 6.41 -3.42
N LEU A 31 -8.23 5.20 -3.30
CA LEU A 31 -7.70 4.16 -2.41
C LEU A 31 -6.34 3.64 -2.87
N TYR A 32 -6.14 3.47 -4.19
CA TYR A 32 -4.84 3.12 -4.76
C TYR A 32 -3.78 4.18 -4.44
N GLN A 33 -4.07 5.48 -4.63
CA GLN A 33 -3.14 6.56 -4.26
C GLN A 33 -2.76 6.51 -2.78
N GLN A 34 -3.74 6.36 -1.89
CA GLN A 34 -3.49 6.26 -0.45
C GLN A 34 -2.64 5.03 -0.10
N SER A 35 -2.92 3.87 -0.70
CA SER A 35 -2.10 2.67 -0.48
C SER A 35 -0.64 2.86 -0.89
N LEU A 36 -0.39 3.52 -2.03
CA LEU A 36 0.95 3.82 -2.52
C LEU A 36 1.71 4.76 -1.59
N GLU A 37 1.05 5.79 -1.07
CA GLU A 37 1.64 6.69 -0.06
C GLU A 37 2.06 5.92 1.20
N HIS A 38 1.22 5.01 1.69
CA HIS A 38 1.52 4.19 2.85
C HIS A 38 2.66 3.20 2.58
N PHE A 39 2.74 2.61 1.39
CA PHE A 39 3.89 1.79 0.98
C PHE A 39 5.18 2.60 0.95
N MET A 40 5.17 3.82 0.40
CA MET A 40 6.35 4.69 0.35
C MET A 40 6.84 5.07 1.76
N ILE A 41 5.92 5.41 2.67
CA ILE A 41 6.24 5.69 4.07
C ILE A 41 6.81 4.45 4.73
N GLY A 42 6.16 3.30 4.59
CA GLY A 42 6.63 2.04 5.17
C GLY A 42 8.03 1.67 4.70
N VAL A 43 8.36 1.86 3.42
CA VAL A 43 9.70 1.64 2.84
C VAL A 43 10.74 2.63 3.37
N LYS A 44 10.34 3.89 3.63
CA LYS A 44 11.23 4.91 4.20
C LYS A 44 11.63 4.59 5.63
N TYR A 45 10.71 4.05 6.43
CA TYR A 45 10.95 3.72 7.84
C TYR A 45 11.40 2.26 8.07
N GLU A 46 11.34 1.41 7.04
CA GLU A 46 11.89 0.05 7.07
C GLU A 46 13.42 0.10 7.08
N LYS A 47 14.01 -0.21 8.25
CA LYS A 47 15.47 -0.25 8.42
C LYS A 47 16.08 -1.54 7.89
N ASN A 48 15.26 -2.59 7.68
CA ASN A 48 15.74 -3.85 7.15
C ASN A 48 15.90 -3.79 5.62
N PRO A 49 17.13 -3.87 5.08
CA PRO A 49 17.39 -3.78 3.65
C PRO A 49 16.73 -4.93 2.85
N THR A 50 16.55 -6.10 3.45
CA THR A 50 15.88 -7.26 2.81
C THR A 50 14.39 -7.00 2.64
N SER A 51 13.71 -6.52 3.69
CA SER A 51 12.29 -6.16 3.63
C SER A 51 12.06 -5.02 2.64
N LYS A 52 12.95 -4.02 2.63
CA LYS A 52 12.92 -2.90 1.68
C LYS A 52 13.00 -3.39 0.22
N ALA A 53 13.90 -4.34 -0.05
CA ALA A 53 14.06 -4.92 -1.38
C ALA A 53 12.83 -5.73 -1.83
N ILE A 54 12.17 -6.46 -0.93
CA ILE A 54 10.93 -7.19 -1.23
C ILE A 54 9.81 -6.23 -1.61
N ILE A 55 9.64 -5.12 -0.88
CA ILE A 55 8.58 -4.14 -1.15
C ILE A 55 8.83 -3.35 -2.44
N MET A 56 10.10 -3.09 -2.79
CA MET A 56 10.48 -2.39 -4.02
C MET A 56 10.60 -3.30 -5.25
N LYS A 57 10.51 -4.62 -5.08
CA LYS A 57 10.61 -5.57 -6.20
C LYS A 57 9.31 -5.53 -6.99
N ARG A 58 9.40 -5.06 -8.24
CA ARG A 58 8.35 -5.14 -9.28
C ARG A 58 8.21 -6.56 -9.81
#